data_AF-A0A923SQ09-F1
#
_entry.id   AF-A0A923SQ09-F1
#
_cell.length_a   1.000
_cell.length_b   1.000
_cell.length_c   1.000
_cell.angle_alpha   90.00
_cell.angle_beta   90.00
_cell.angle_gamma   90.00
#
_symmetry.space_group_name_H-M   'P 1'
#
loop_
_entity.id
_entity.type
_entity.pdbx_description
1 polymer ?
#
loop_
_entity_poly.entity_id
_entity_poly.type
_entity_poly.pdbx_seq_one_letter_code
_entity_poly.pdbx_strand_id
1 'polypeptide(L)' 'MQNVTVYTKNNCVQCMMTKKTLAQYGVSYVEKNVEEDEAALTFLKDQGYQAVPVVFTNEQSQKTHPFCT' A
#
# COMPACT_ATOMS: atom_id res chain seq x y z
N MET A 1 7.37 -1.30 -16.80
CA MET A 1 7.25 0.00 -16.11
C MET A 1 6.50 -0.31 -14.83
N GLN A 2 7.24 -0.41 -13.73
CA GLN A 2 6.71 -1.01 -12.50
C GLN A 2 5.86 0.06 -11.80
N ASN A 3 4.53 -0.10 -11.84
CA ASN A 3 3.61 0.82 -11.17
C ASN A 3 3.32 0.26 -9.78
N VAL A 4 3.86 0.93 -8.76
CA VAL A 4 3.60 0.66 -7.35
C VAL A 4 2.58 1.67 -6.86
N THR A 5 1.46 1.21 -6.33
CA THR A 5 0.40 2.05 -5.74
C THR A 5 0.26 1.72 -4.28
N VAL A 6 0.37 2.72 -3.41
CA VAL A 6 0.29 2.58 -1.97
C VAL A 6 -1.00 3.20 -1.49
N TYR A 7 -1.88 2.37 -0.97
CA TYR A 7 -3.15 2.80 -0.38
C TYR A 7 -2.94 3.11 1.09
N THR A 8 -3.28 4.34 1.46
CA THR A 8 -3.10 4.90 2.81
C THR A 8 -4.41 5.47 3.32
N LYS A 9 -4.53 5.64 4.64
CA LYS A 9 -5.57 6.46 5.27
C LYS A 9 -4.95 7.49 6.22
N ASN A 10 -5.69 8.52 6.55
CA ASN A 10 -5.36 9.52 7.56
C ASN A 10 -5.34 8.87 8.96
N ASN A 11 -4.45 9.34 9.84
CA ASN A 11 -4.25 8.76 11.18
C ASN A 11 -3.80 7.28 11.21
N CYS A 12 -2.95 6.84 10.26
CA CYS A 12 -2.36 5.51 10.31
C CYS A 12 -0.83 5.56 10.48
N VAL A 13 -0.35 5.20 11.66
CA VAL A 13 1.08 5.13 11.98
C VAL A 13 1.79 4.07 11.13
N GLN A 14 1.12 2.94 10.87
CA GLN A 14 1.66 1.88 10.01
C GLN A 14 1.86 2.36 8.58
N CYS A 15 0.93 3.16 8.03
CA CYS A 15 1.08 3.77 6.71
C CYS A 15 2.33 4.68 6.64
N MET A 16 2.58 5.49 7.67
CA MET A 16 3.76 6.35 7.72
C MET A 16 5.05 5.54 7.67
N MET A 17 5.12 4.41 8.40
CA MET A 17 6.28 3.52 8.39
C MET A 17 6.52 2.89 7.01
N THR A 18 5.46 2.42 6.36
CA THR A 18 5.56 1.86 5.01
C THR A 18 6.03 2.88 3.98
N LYS A 19 5.48 4.11 3.98
CA LYS A 19 5.95 5.20 3.12
C LYS A 19 7.43 5.50 3.33
N LYS A 20 7.86 5.61 4.59
CA LYS A 20 9.28 5.85 4.94
C LYS A 20 10.18 4.73 4.42
N THR A 21 9.72 3.49 4.51
CA THR A 21 10.45 2.32 4.03
C THR A 21 10.61 2.37 2.52
N LEU A 22 9.52 2.59 1.78
CA LEU A 22 9.55 2.73 0.32
C LEU A 22 10.44 3.88 -0.15
N ALA A 23 10.37 5.04 0.53
CA ALA A 23 11.22 6.19 0.25
C ALA A 23 12.71 5.88 0.49
N GLN A 24 13.04 5.14 1.56
CA GLN A 24 14.42 4.70 1.82
C GLN A 24 14.96 3.75 0.77
N TYR A 25 14.10 2.88 0.21
CA TYR A 25 14.46 2.00 -0.91
C TYR A 25 14.53 2.73 -2.26
N GLY A 26 14.16 4.02 -2.33
CA GLY A 26 14.15 4.79 -3.58
C GLY A 26 13.13 4.25 -4.58
N VAL A 27 12.05 3.61 -4.11
CA VAL A 27 11.01 3.04 -4.98
C VAL A 27 10.05 4.16 -5.37
N SER A 28 9.86 4.37 -6.67
CA SER A 28 8.82 5.24 -7.18
C SER A 28 7.45 4.58 -6.97
N TYR A 29 6.63 5.17 -6.10
CA TYR A 29 5.26 4.73 -5.84
C TYR A 29 4.28 5.90 -5.91
N VAL A 30 3.03 5.58 -6.20
CA VAL A 30 1.90 6.51 -6.18
C VAL A 30 1.12 6.29 -4.89
N GLU A 31 1.01 7.31 -4.06
CA GLU A 31 0.12 7.22 -2.90
C GLU A 31 -1.32 7.56 -3.26
N LYS A 32 -2.26 6.74 -2.79
CA LYS A 32 -3.70 6.97 -2.89
C LYS A 32 -4.33 6.94 -1.51
N ASN A 33 -4.93 8.06 -1.11
CA ASN A 33 -5.65 8.14 0.15
C ASN A 33 -7.08 7.64 -0.03
N VAL A 34 -7.45 6.61 0.71
CA VAL A 34 -8.79 5.99 0.63
C VAL A 34 -9.88 6.86 1.25
N GLU A 35 -9.51 7.88 2.02
CA GLU A 35 -10.46 8.86 2.56
C GLU A 35 -10.75 10.01 1.58
N GLU A 36 -9.83 10.29 0.66
CA GLU A 36 -9.98 11.34 -0.35
C GLU A 36 -10.42 10.77 -1.71
N ASP A 37 -10.15 9.50 -1.97
CA ASP A 37 -10.41 8.82 -3.24
C ASP A 37 -11.37 7.64 -3.00
N GLU A 38 -12.66 7.87 -3.24
CA GLU A 38 -13.72 6.87 -3.06
C GLU A 38 -13.52 5.63 -3.94
N ALA A 39 -12.90 5.80 -5.11
CA ALA A 39 -12.56 4.68 -5.99
C ALA A 39 -11.49 3.79 -5.36
N ALA A 40 -10.49 4.37 -4.69
CA ALA A 40 -9.50 3.64 -3.92
C ALA A 40 -10.11 2.86 -2.74
N LEU A 41 -11.07 3.48 -2.03
CA LEU A 41 -11.81 2.81 -0.95
C LEU A 41 -12.63 1.63 -1.48
N THR A 42 -13.36 1.85 -2.57
CA THR A 42 -14.17 0.80 -3.21
C THR A 42 -13.30 -0.35 -3.68
N PHE A 43 -12.15 -0.05 -4.29
CA PHE A 43 -11.18 -1.05 -4.72
C PHE A 43 -10.67 -1.91 -3.56
N LEU A 44 -10.29 -1.30 -2.43
CA LEU A 44 -9.86 -2.06 -1.24
C LEU A 44 -10.97 -2.94 -0.67
N LYS A 45 -12.20 -2.41 -0.61
CA LYS A 45 -13.38 -3.17 -0.13
C LYS A 45 -13.70 -4.35 -1.03
N ASP A 46 -13.67 -4.15 -2.35
CA ASP A 46 -13.88 -5.19 -3.36
C ASP A 46 -12.85 -6.32 -3.22
N GLN A 47 -11.60 -5.96 -2.94
CA GLN A 47 -10.52 -6.91 -2.65
C GLN A 47 -10.58 -7.52 -1.24
N GLY A 48 -11.51 -7.09 -0.38
CA GLY A 48 -11.68 -7.59 0.99
C GLY A 48 -10.66 -7.08 2.00
N TYR A 49 -9.87 -6.06 1.67
CA TYR A 49 -8.92 -5.46 2.60
C TYR A 49 -9.63 -4.49 3.54
N GLN A 50 -9.56 -4.78 4.84
CA GLN A 50 -10.13 -3.92 5.90
C GLN A 50 -9.06 -3.13 6.67
N ALA A 51 -7.78 -3.44 6.43
CA ALA A 51 -6.65 -2.80 7.07
C ALA A 51 -5.77 -2.13 6.02
N VAL A 52 -5.17 -1.00 6.40
CA VAL A 52 -4.14 -0.28 5.64
C VAL A 52 -2.90 -0.16 6.52
N PRO A 53 -1.69 -0.08 5.96
CA PRO A 53 -1.33 0.15 4.54
C PRO A 53 -1.45 -1.07 3.63
N VAL A 54 -1.95 -0.87 2.41
CA VAL A 54 -1.94 -1.90 1.35
C VAL A 54 -1.11 -1.38 0.18
N VAL A 55 -0.15 -2.18 -0.26
CA VAL A 55 0.72 -1.84 -1.40
C VAL A 55 0.40 -2.78 -2.54
N PHE A 56 0.03 -2.23 -3.69
CA PHE A 56 -0.19 -2.98 -4.92
C PHE A 56 0.97 -2.73 -5.87
N THR A 57 1.61 -3.80 -6.32
CA THR A 57 2.61 -3.79 -7.38
C THR A 57 2.02 -4.49 -8.60
N ASN A 58 2.12 -3.87 -9.79
CA ASN A 58 1.72 -4.54 -11.04
C ASN A 58 2.62 -5.75 -11.39
N GLU A 59 3.73 -5.94 -10.67
CA GLU A 59 4.52 -7.16 -10.71
C GLU A 59 4.01 -8.12 -9.64
N GLN A 60 3.59 -9.30 -10.09
CA GLN A 60 3.07 -10.38 -9.27
C GLN A 60 4.00 -10.71 -8.09
N SER A 61 3.39 -10.88 -6.92
CA SER A 61 3.92 -11.71 -5.83
C SER A 61 5.33 -11.36 -5.35
N GLN A 62 5.43 -10.30 -4.56
CA GLN A 62 6.27 -10.40 -3.38
C GLN A 62 5.37 -10.78 -2.20
N LYS A 63 5.08 -12.09 -2.13
CA LYS A 63 5.02 -12.78 -0.85
C LYS A 63 6.27 -12.34 -0.09
N THR A 64 6.16 -11.27 0.70
CA THR A 64 7.17 -10.99 1.70
C THR A 64 7.01 -12.15 2.67
N HIS A 65 7.95 -13.05 2.47
CA HIS A 65 8.31 -14.21 3.26
C HIS A 65 7.69 -14.16 4.66
N PRO A 66 7.08 -15.26 5.15
CA PRO A 66 6.73 -15.35 6.56
C PRO A 66 7.99 -14.98 7.32
N PHE A 67 7.92 -14.03 8.25
CA PHE A 67 9.01 -13.90 9.21
C PHE A 67 8.95 -15.18 10.06
N CYS A 68 9.55 -16.22 9.50
CA CYS A 68 9.91 -17.46 10.12
C CYS A 68 11.05 -17.10 11.05
N THR A 69 10.74 -16.90 12.33
CA THR A 69 11.49 -17.32 13.54
C THR A 69 10.84 -16.68 14.75
#